data_AF-A0A7S1DIH2-F1
#
_entry.id   AF-A0A7S1DIH2-F1
#
_cell.length_a   1.000
_cell.length_b   1.000
_cell.length_c   1.000
_cell.angle_alpha   90.00
_cell.angle_beta   90.00
_cell.angle_gamma   90.00
#
_symmetry.space_group_name_H-M   'P 1'
#
loop_
_entity.id
_entity.type
_entity.pdbx_description
1 polymer ?
#
loop_
_entity_poly.entity_id
_entity_poly.type
_entity_poly.pdbx_seq_one_letter_code
_entity_poly.pdbx_strand_id
1 'polypeptide(L)'
;VTGLMNPFIPQASPDIYIQVGGDSPVARSPMTKPGGHTAPLFVTGPTFLTAKVGQSSTTVGARNTLTVTLQSNVGIETVAASQLTGIISISGLVGFKDDDGD
;
A
#
# COMPACT_ATOMS: atom_id res chain seq x y z
N VAL A 1 29.57 -1.21 6.05
CA VAL A 1 28.58 -2.06 6.76
C VAL A 1 27.29 -2.00 5.94
N THR A 2 26.95 -3.07 5.24
CA THR A 2 25.65 -3.19 4.56
C THR A 2 24.59 -3.36 5.64
N GLY A 3 23.77 -2.33 5.85
CA GLY A 3 22.79 -2.27 6.93
C GLY A 3 21.59 -3.20 6.69
N LEU A 4 20.84 -3.47 7.77
CA LEU A 4 19.54 -4.12 7.69
C LEU A 4 18.54 -3.19 6.99
N MET A 5 18.03 -3.60 5.82
CA MET A 5 17.04 -2.83 5.06
C MET A 5 15.74 -3.61 4.96
N ASN A 6 14.62 -2.89 5.03
CA ASN A 6 13.31 -3.48 4.81
C ASN A 6 13.12 -3.82 3.33
N PRO A 7 12.40 -4.91 3.01
CA PRO A 7 12.01 -5.21 1.64
C PRO A 7 11.00 -4.19 1.09
N PHE A 8 10.92 -4.08 -0.24
CA PHE A 8 9.92 -3.26 -0.95
C PHE A 8 8.52 -3.89 -1.00
N ILE A 9 8.38 -5.13 -0.53
CA ILE A 9 7.12 -5.86 -0.49
C ILE A 9 6.54 -5.85 0.93
N PRO A 10 5.21 -5.72 1.09
CA PRO A 10 4.58 -5.93 2.38
C PRO A 10 4.98 -7.27 2.99
N GLN A 11 5.26 -7.27 4.28
CA GLN A 11 5.77 -8.43 4.99
C GLN A 11 5.16 -8.50 6.39
N ALA A 12 4.56 -9.64 6.73
CA ALA A 12 4.24 -9.95 8.12
C ALA A 12 5.53 -10.24 8.89
N SER A 13 5.60 -9.84 10.17
CA SER A 13 6.78 -10.11 10.99
C SER A 13 7.08 -11.62 11.03
N PRO A 14 8.26 -12.07 10.57
CA PRO A 14 8.62 -13.49 10.54
C PRO A 14 8.90 -14.02 11.96
N ASP A 15 8.96 -15.33 12.11
CA ASP A 15 9.47 -15.93 13.34
C ASP A 15 10.97 -15.68 13.46
N ILE A 16 11.39 -15.20 14.64
CA ILE A 16 12.79 -14.86 14.92
C ILE A 16 13.29 -15.82 15.98
N TYR A 17 14.51 -16.32 15.78
CA TYR A 17 15.11 -17.32 16.63
C TYR A 17 16.52 -16.90 17.02
N ILE A 18 16.93 -17.35 18.19
CA ILE A 18 18.31 -17.22 18.69
C ILE A 18 18.87 -18.61 19.00
N GLN A 19 20.16 -18.80 18.78
CA GLN A 19 20.88 -20.02 19.10
C GLN A 19 22.35 -19.67 19.43
N VAL A 20 23.01 -20.55 20.20
CA VAL A 20 24.45 -20.46 20.44
C VAL A 20 25.08 -21.72 19.87
N GLY A 21 26.07 -21.57 18.99
CA GLY A 21 26.86 -22.68 18.47
C GLY A 21 28.15 -22.92 19.26
N GLY A 22 28.97 -23.88 18.81
CA GLY A 22 30.27 -24.21 19.43
C GLY A 22 30.22 -25.39 20.40
N ASP A 23 31.19 -25.46 21.31
CA ASP A 23 31.43 -26.64 22.18
C ASP A 23 30.37 -26.83 23.29
N SER A 24 29.55 -25.82 23.56
CA SER A 24 28.40 -25.90 24.48
C SER A 24 27.19 -25.20 23.85
N PRO A 25 26.49 -25.86 22.93
CA PRO A 25 25.46 -25.22 22.14
C PRO A 25 24.18 -24.98 22.95
N VAL A 26 23.51 -23.86 22.67
CA VAL A 26 22.13 -23.58 23.11
C VAL A 26 21.22 -23.78 21.91
N ALA A 27 20.25 -24.69 22.07
CA ALA A 27 19.29 -25.03 21.02
C ALA A 27 18.53 -23.79 20.53
N ARG A 28 18.20 -23.80 19.23
CA ARG A 28 17.43 -22.75 18.58
C ARG A 28 16.10 -22.54 19.31
N SER A 29 15.91 -21.33 19.82
CA SER A 29 14.74 -20.96 20.62
C SER A 29 14.03 -19.76 19.99
N PRO A 30 12.68 -19.76 19.92
CA PRO A 30 11.93 -18.63 19.39
C PRO A 30 12.06 -17.43 20.32
N MET A 31 12.20 -16.24 19.75
CA MET A 31 12.27 -14.99 20.49
C MET A 31 10.86 -14.43 20.70
N THR A 32 10.60 -13.90 21.90
CA THR A 32 9.36 -13.15 22.17
C THR A 32 9.42 -11.80 21.43
N LYS A 33 8.32 -11.44 20.76
CA LYS A 33 8.20 -10.19 20.00
C LYS A 33 6.83 -9.56 20.25
N PRO A 34 6.70 -8.23 20.13
CA PRO A 34 5.40 -7.58 20.18
C PRO A 34 4.60 -7.89 18.90
N GLY A 35 3.30 -7.56 18.91
CA GLY A 35 2.39 -7.81 17.78
C GLY A 35 2.24 -6.63 16.81
N GLY A 36 1.65 -6.91 15.64
CA GLY A 36 1.24 -5.89 14.67
C GLY A 36 2.39 -5.03 14.14
N HIS A 37 2.13 -3.72 13.96
CA HIS A 37 3.06 -2.75 13.40
C HIS A 37 4.32 -2.49 14.25
N THR A 38 4.36 -2.99 15.48
CA THR A 38 5.53 -2.87 16.36
C THR A 38 6.46 -4.09 16.28
N ALA A 39 6.01 -5.16 15.60
CA ALA A 39 6.77 -6.37 15.46
C ALA A 39 7.99 -6.15 14.52
N PRO A 40 9.16 -6.73 14.84
CA PRO A 40 10.35 -6.58 14.02
C PRO A 40 10.14 -7.11 12.61
N LEU A 41 10.67 -6.38 11.63
CA LEU A 41 10.55 -6.68 10.20
C LEU A 41 9.10 -6.77 9.69
N PHE A 42 8.12 -6.22 10.42
CA PHE A 42 6.81 -5.95 9.87
C PHE A 42 6.92 -4.78 8.88
N VAL A 43 6.44 -4.97 7.65
CA VAL A 43 6.45 -3.95 6.61
C VAL A 43 5.04 -3.75 6.09
N THR A 44 4.50 -2.55 6.31
CA THR A 44 3.22 -2.13 5.74
C THR A 44 3.37 -1.87 4.25
N GLY A 45 2.51 -2.47 3.43
CA GLY A 45 2.50 -2.23 2.00
C GLY A 45 1.80 -0.93 1.60
N PRO A 46 1.94 -0.50 0.34
CA PRO A 46 1.13 0.58 -0.23
C PRO A 46 -0.37 0.25 -0.15
N THR A 47 -1.17 1.19 0.35
CA THR A 47 -2.63 1.07 0.43
C THR A 47 -3.31 2.44 0.45
N PHE A 48 -4.59 2.47 0.09
CA PHE A 48 -5.43 3.65 0.26
C PHE A 48 -6.02 3.70 1.67
N LEU A 49 -5.81 4.81 2.36
CA LEU A 49 -6.46 5.14 3.64
C LEU A 49 -7.88 5.67 3.41
N THR A 50 -8.08 6.39 2.30
CA THR A 50 -9.40 6.85 1.83
C THR A 50 -9.50 6.64 0.33
N ALA A 51 -10.63 6.08 -0.12
CA ALA A 51 -11.01 6.00 -1.52
C ALA A 51 -12.54 6.16 -1.61
N LYS A 52 -13.01 7.36 -1.94
CA LYS A 52 -14.43 7.70 -2.01
C LYS A 52 -14.74 8.36 -3.35
N VAL A 53 -15.95 8.11 -3.84
CA VAL A 53 -16.51 8.78 -5.01
C VAL A 53 -17.87 9.36 -4.64
N GLY A 54 -18.13 10.59 -5.09
CA GLY A 54 -19.41 11.26 -4.98
C GLY A 54 -19.78 11.92 -6.30
N GLN A 55 -21.02 12.40 -6.40
CA GLN A 55 -21.53 13.01 -7.61
C GLN A 55 -22.35 14.27 -7.32
N SER A 56 -22.38 15.21 -8.26
CA SER A 56 -23.11 16.48 -8.08
C SER A 56 -24.61 16.37 -8.37
N SER A 57 -25.06 15.40 -9.17
CA SER A 57 -26.46 15.26 -9.57
C SER A 57 -26.86 13.79 -9.79
N THR A 58 -28.10 13.46 -9.42
CA THR A 58 -28.77 12.19 -9.76
C THR A 58 -29.87 12.37 -10.80
N THR A 59 -30.08 13.59 -11.30
CA THR A 59 -31.21 13.93 -12.16
C THR A 59 -30.97 13.46 -13.59
N VAL A 60 -31.98 12.80 -14.17
CA VAL A 60 -31.92 12.29 -15.55
C VAL A 60 -31.64 13.42 -16.53
N GLY A 61 -30.68 13.21 -17.43
CA GLY A 61 -30.29 14.18 -18.47
C GLY A 61 -29.55 15.41 -17.96
N ALA A 62 -29.32 15.54 -16.64
CA ALA A 62 -28.52 16.63 -16.09
C ALA A 62 -27.02 16.32 -16.18
N ARG A 63 -26.20 17.35 -16.38
CA ARG A 63 -24.75 17.24 -16.25
C ARG A 63 -24.37 16.82 -14.83
N ASN A 64 -23.47 15.85 -14.72
CA ASN A 64 -23.02 15.30 -13.46
C ASN A 64 -21.49 15.39 -13.35
N THR A 65 -20.99 15.77 -12.18
CA THR A 65 -19.55 15.83 -11.87
C THR A 65 -19.24 14.77 -10.84
N LEU A 66 -18.39 13.80 -11.21
CA LEU A 66 -17.85 12.84 -10.26
C LEU A 66 -16.67 13.45 -9.51
N THR A 67 -16.74 13.46 -8.18
CA THR A 67 -15.66 13.91 -7.30
C THR A 67 -15.05 12.70 -6.62
N VAL A 68 -13.74 12.49 -6.81
CA VAL A 68 -12.99 11.43 -6.15
C VAL A 68 -12.13 12.01 -5.03
N THR A 69 -12.20 11.42 -3.85
CA THR A 69 -11.35 11.77 -2.70
C THR A 69 -10.48 10.56 -2.35
N LEU A 70 -9.17 10.77 -2.39
CA LEU A 70 -8.17 9.73 -2.18
C LEU A 70 -7.10 10.16 -1.17
N GLN A 71 -6.68 9.22 -0.34
CA GLN A 71 -5.56 9.37 0.59
C GLN A 71 -4.76 8.07 0.58
N SER A 72 -3.45 8.17 0.34
CA SER A 72 -2.51 7.04 0.33
C SER A 72 -1.66 7.03 1.60
N ASN A 73 -1.22 5.86 2.05
CA ASN A 73 -0.21 5.74 3.11
C ASN A 73 1.24 5.91 2.59
N VAL A 74 1.42 6.00 1.28
CA VAL A 74 2.71 6.23 0.60
C VAL A 74 2.62 7.42 -0.34
N GLY A 75 3.75 8.10 -0.56
CA GLY A 75 3.86 9.14 -1.59
C GLY A 75 3.65 8.56 -2.99
N ILE A 76 2.83 9.24 -3.78
CA ILE A 76 2.64 8.93 -5.21
C ILE A 76 3.47 9.95 -5.98
N GLU A 77 4.68 9.56 -6.35
CA GLU A 77 5.66 10.46 -6.98
C GLU A 77 6.01 9.98 -8.38
N THR A 78 6.38 10.93 -9.24
CA THR A 78 7.05 10.66 -10.51
C THR A 78 8.52 11.05 -10.37
N VAL A 79 9.41 10.06 -10.34
CA VAL A 79 10.84 10.31 -10.18
C VAL A 79 11.49 10.29 -11.56
N ALA A 80 11.78 11.47 -12.10
CA ALA A 80 12.33 11.65 -13.46
C ALA A 80 13.60 10.82 -13.73
N ALA A 81 14.41 10.56 -12.70
CA ALA A 81 15.65 9.79 -12.81
C ALA A 81 15.46 8.26 -12.77
N SER A 82 14.32 7.76 -12.29
CA SER A 82 14.16 6.32 -11.98
C SER A 82 13.19 5.59 -12.93
N GLN A 83 12.58 6.27 -13.90
CA GLN A 83 11.44 5.78 -14.70
C GLN A 83 10.25 5.27 -13.87
N LEU A 84 10.28 5.39 -12.55
CA LEU A 84 9.20 5.04 -11.65
C LEU A 84 8.17 6.17 -11.69
N THR A 85 7.00 5.82 -12.18
CA THR A 85 5.87 6.73 -12.33
C THR A 85 4.74 6.21 -11.46
N GLY A 86 4.32 6.99 -10.46
CA GLY A 86 3.06 6.75 -9.77
C GLY A 86 1.89 6.94 -10.74
N ILE A 87 1.10 5.89 -10.95
CA ILE A 87 -0.09 5.93 -11.83
C ILE A 87 -1.33 5.75 -10.97
N ILE A 88 -2.29 6.67 -11.10
CA ILE A 88 -3.62 6.54 -10.52
C ILE A 88 -4.56 6.19 -11.67
N SER A 89 -5.23 5.03 -11.56
CA SER A 89 -6.22 4.59 -12.54
C SER A 89 -7.60 4.55 -11.90
N ILE A 90 -8.58 5.12 -12.59
CA ILE A 90 -10.00 5.02 -12.24
C ILE A 90 -10.65 4.23 -13.38
N SER A 91 -11.33 3.14 -13.03
CA SER A 91 -11.95 2.22 -13.98
C SER A 91 -13.34 1.80 -13.51
N GLY A 92 -14.08 1.11 -14.37
CA GLY A 92 -15.44 0.66 -14.07
C GLY A 92 -16.51 1.76 -14.16
N LEU A 93 -16.16 2.95 -14.66
CA LEU A 93 -17.15 3.97 -14.99
C LEU A 93 -17.89 3.56 -16.26
N VAL A 94 -19.19 3.27 -16.13
CA VAL A 94 -20.07 2.82 -17.22
C VAL A 94 -21.41 3.57 -17.15
N GLY A 95 -22.16 3.58 -18.26
CA GLY A 95 -23.53 4.12 -18.28
C GLY A 95 -23.64 5.64 -18.25
N PHE A 96 -22.59 6.37 -18.63
CA PHE A 96 -22.66 7.81 -18.89
C PHE A 96 -22.95 8.06 -20.38
N LYS A 97 -23.54 9.22 -20.67
CA LYS A 97 -23.66 9.78 -22.01
C LYS A 97 -22.67 10.94 -22.11
N ASP A 98 -21.90 11.02 -23.18
CA ASP A 98 -21.09 12.19 -23.50
C ASP A 98 -21.93 13.25 -24.22
N ASP A 99 -21.47 14.50 -24.16
CA ASP A 99 -22.14 15.62 -24.82
C ASP A 99 -22.01 15.52 -26.36
N ASP A 100 -21.19 14.59 -26.88
CA ASP A 100 -20.88 14.42 -28.30
C ASP A 100 -21.93 13.62 -29.09
N GLY A 101 -22.93 13.05 -28.42
CA GLY A 101 -24.20 12.72 -29.08
C GLY A 101 -24.23 11.44 -29.94
N ASP A 102 -23.19 10.62 -29.93
CA ASP A 102 -23.16 9.31 -30.61
C ASP A 102 -23.83 8.17 -29.81
#